data_AF-A0A8J6YEY2-F1
#
_entry.id   AF-A0A8J6YEY2-F1
#
_cell.length_a   1.000
_cell.length_b   1.000
_cell.length_c   1.000
_cell.angle_alpha   90.00
_cell.angle_beta   90.00
_cell.angle_gamma   90.00
#
_symmetry.space_group_name_H-M   'P 1'
#
loop_
_entity.id
_entity.type
_entity.pdbx_description
1 polymer ?
#
loop_
_entity_poly.entity_id
_entity_poly.type
_entity_poly.pdbx_seq_one_letter_code
_entity_poly.pdbx_strand_id
1 'polypeptide(L)'
;AKFCKKCKLCATSCPSGAMSMADSPDGMVIRGYEHWYINNGACYNYWREAMGPLGCRQCVAVCPYSRKDNWLHDAARTIDPRDPTGIVSSGLLWMQKNLFPYPDASEYRRPPTGRFASFREPPFYLQAERYLDLDIVKPRGG
;
A
#
# COMPACT_ATOMS: atom_id res chain seq x y z
N ALA A 1 -5.95 11.32 -13.16
CA ALA A 1 -6.76 10.13 -13.51
C ALA A 1 -6.04 9.14 -14.45
N LYS A 2 -5.50 9.58 -15.61
CA LYS A 2 -4.86 8.71 -16.63
C LYS A 2 -3.77 7.77 -16.06
N PHE A 3 -2.91 8.27 -15.19
CA PHE A 3 -1.87 7.46 -14.53
C PHE A 3 -2.42 6.31 -13.68
N CYS A 4 -3.45 6.56 -12.86
CA CYS A 4 -4.05 5.55 -11.98
C CYS A 4 -4.70 4.40 -12.75
N LYS A 5 -5.22 4.68 -13.97
CA LYS A 5 -5.75 3.64 -14.88
C LYS A 5 -4.69 2.59 -15.19
N LYS A 6 -3.44 3.00 -15.36
CA LYS A 6 -2.32 2.10 -15.70
C LYS A 6 -1.60 1.52 -14.47
N CYS A 7 -1.45 2.31 -13.41
CA CYS A 7 -0.56 2.00 -12.29
C CYS A 7 -1.05 0.81 -11.43
N LYS A 8 -2.27 0.90 -10.90
CA LYS A 8 -2.96 -0.07 -10.02
C LYS A 8 -2.20 -0.55 -8.76
N LEU A 9 -1.01 -0.02 -8.46
CA LEU A 9 -0.17 -0.50 -7.34
C LEU A 9 -0.90 -0.51 -5.99
N CYS A 10 -1.66 0.55 -5.68
CA CYS A 10 -2.42 0.62 -4.44
C CYS A 10 -3.48 -0.48 -4.32
N ALA A 11 -4.06 -0.92 -5.45
CA ALA A 11 -5.08 -1.96 -5.47
C ALA A 11 -4.47 -3.36 -5.45
N THR A 12 -3.39 -3.59 -6.20
CA THR A 12 -2.66 -4.87 -6.18
C THR A 12 -2.00 -5.16 -4.85
N SER A 13 -1.52 -4.14 -4.13
CA SER A 13 -0.86 -4.31 -2.83
C SER A 13 -1.83 -4.24 -1.64
N CYS A 14 -3.14 -4.11 -1.86
CA CYS A 14 -4.12 -3.98 -0.79
C CYS A 14 -4.42 -5.35 -0.14
N PRO A 15 -4.07 -5.61 1.14
CA PRO A 15 -4.25 -6.93 1.76
C PRO A 15 -5.72 -7.36 1.92
N SER A 16 -6.63 -6.39 1.98
CA SER A 16 -8.07 -6.60 2.11
C SER A 16 -8.80 -6.63 0.77
N GLY A 17 -8.11 -6.34 -0.34
CA GLY A 17 -8.76 -6.20 -1.65
C GLY A 17 -9.81 -5.07 -1.70
N ALA A 18 -9.72 -4.06 -0.82
CA ALA A 18 -10.73 -3.03 -0.70
C ALA A 18 -10.73 -2.00 -1.86
N MET A 19 -9.63 -1.88 -2.59
CA MET A 19 -9.46 -0.89 -3.66
C MET A 19 -9.98 -1.44 -4.99
N SER A 20 -10.71 -0.61 -5.74
CA SER A 20 -11.17 -0.97 -7.09
C SER A 20 -10.01 -1.22 -8.07
N MET A 21 -10.11 -2.30 -8.83
CA MET A 21 -9.23 -2.60 -9.97
C MET A 21 -9.76 -2.03 -11.30
N ALA A 22 -10.96 -1.46 -11.33
CA ALA A 22 -11.62 -1.01 -12.56
C ALA A 22 -10.83 0.10 -13.28
N ASP A 23 -10.81 0.07 -14.62
CA ASP A 23 -10.04 1.02 -15.43
C ASP A 23 -10.60 2.44 -15.47
N SER A 24 -11.87 2.62 -15.10
CA SER A 24 -12.49 3.92 -14.94
C SER A 24 -13.39 3.94 -13.70
N PRO A 25 -13.60 5.11 -13.09
CA PRO A 25 -14.62 5.29 -12.07
C PRO A 25 -15.99 5.55 -12.68
N ASP A 26 -16.12 5.57 -14.01
CA ASP A 26 -17.36 5.85 -14.75
C ASP A 26 -18.53 5.03 -14.19
N GLY A 27 -19.58 5.73 -13.75
CA GLY A 27 -20.76 5.12 -13.13
C GLY A 27 -20.61 4.72 -11.66
N MET A 28 -19.41 4.87 -11.07
CA MET A 28 -19.17 4.71 -9.62
C MET A 28 -19.44 6.03 -8.89
N VAL A 29 -20.71 6.46 -8.91
CA VAL A 29 -21.14 7.68 -8.21
C VAL A 29 -21.53 7.33 -6.78
N ILE A 30 -20.77 7.83 -5.82
CA ILE A 30 -21.00 7.59 -4.39
C ILE A 30 -21.01 8.95 -3.71
N ARG A 31 -22.08 9.22 -2.94
CA ARG A 31 -22.28 10.51 -2.26
C ARG A 31 -22.22 11.72 -3.22
N GLY A 32 -22.69 11.54 -4.45
CA GLY A 32 -22.88 12.62 -5.43
C GLY A 32 -21.65 12.97 -6.28
N TYR A 33 -20.54 12.25 -6.16
CA TYR A 33 -19.37 12.44 -7.04
C TYR A 33 -18.83 11.10 -7.52
N GLU A 34 -18.20 11.13 -8.70
CA GLU A 34 -17.61 9.96 -9.33
C GLU A 34 -16.19 9.75 -8.85
N HIS A 35 -15.89 8.54 -8.37
CA HIS A 35 -14.54 8.16 -7.96
C HIS A 35 -14.35 6.65 -7.96
N TRP A 36 -13.10 6.19 -7.98
CA TRP A 36 -12.83 4.76 -7.80
C TRP A 36 -13.33 4.33 -6.43
N TYR A 37 -14.30 3.41 -6.42
CA TYR A 37 -14.87 2.92 -5.18
C TYR A 37 -13.81 2.22 -4.31
N ILE A 38 -13.92 2.47 -3.01
CA ILE A 38 -13.15 1.79 -1.97
C ILE A 38 -14.15 1.13 -1.04
N ASN A 39 -14.05 -0.19 -0.89
CA ASN A 39 -14.84 -0.94 0.09
C ASN A 39 -14.34 -0.61 1.50
N ASN A 40 -14.96 0.40 2.11
CA ASN A 40 -14.58 0.89 3.44
C ASN A 40 -14.74 -0.17 4.53
N GLY A 41 -15.71 -1.08 4.41
CA GLY A 41 -15.91 -2.18 5.35
C GLY A 41 -14.75 -3.17 5.31
N ALA A 42 -14.35 -3.62 4.12
CA ALA A 42 -13.19 -4.51 3.96
C ALA A 42 -11.87 -3.84 4.41
N CYS A 43 -11.69 -2.54 4.12
CA CYS A 43 -10.55 -1.77 4.58
C CYS A 43 -10.49 -1.69 6.11
N TYR A 44 -11.61 -1.34 6.74
CA TYR A 44 -11.71 -1.20 8.19
C TYR A 44 -11.55 -2.54 8.92
N ASN A 45 -12.16 -3.61 8.43
CA ASN A 45 -11.99 -4.95 9.00
C ASN A 45 -10.51 -5.35 9.05
N TYR A 46 -9.78 -5.17 7.93
CA TYR A 46 -8.35 -5.45 7.92
C TYR A 46 -7.54 -4.53 8.84
N TRP A 47 -7.91 -3.25 9.00
CA TRP A 47 -7.27 -2.38 10.00
C TRP A 47 -7.37 -2.98 11.40
N ARG A 48 -8.57 -3.41 11.78
CA ARG A 48 -8.82 -4.04 13.08
C ARG A 48 -8.12 -5.40 13.22
N GLU A 49 -8.01 -6.14 12.13
CA GLU A 49 -7.36 -7.44 12.10
C GLU A 49 -5.83 -7.39 12.09
N ALA A 50 -5.16 -6.39 11.52
CA ALA A 50 -3.70 -6.46 11.35
C ALA A 50 -2.95 -5.38 12.10
N MET A 51 -3.33 -4.10 11.94
CA MET A 51 -2.54 -2.97 12.45
C MET A 51 -3.17 -2.25 13.65
N GLY A 52 -4.36 -2.70 14.08
CA GLY A 52 -5.07 -2.17 15.23
C GLY A 52 -5.40 -0.67 15.07
N PRO A 53 -5.19 0.16 16.11
CA PRO A 53 -5.60 1.57 16.12
C PRO A 53 -4.76 2.46 15.19
N LEU A 54 -3.59 2.01 14.73
CA LEU A 54 -2.67 2.81 13.90
C LEU A 54 -3.10 2.87 12.42
N GLY A 55 -4.01 1.97 12.00
CA GLY A 55 -4.49 1.84 10.62
C GLY A 55 -3.47 1.19 9.67
N CYS A 56 -3.91 0.77 8.47
CA CYS A 56 -3.06 0.05 7.50
C CYS A 56 -2.18 0.96 6.64
N ARG A 57 -2.79 1.94 5.95
CA ARG A 57 -2.12 2.91 5.05
C ARG A 57 -1.20 2.31 3.96
N GLN A 58 -1.28 1.00 3.69
CA GLN A 58 -0.45 0.34 2.67
C GLN A 58 -0.60 0.99 1.28
N CYS A 59 -1.82 1.36 0.89
CA CYS A 59 -2.09 2.05 -0.37
C CYS A 59 -1.33 3.38 -0.52
N VAL A 60 -1.13 4.11 0.58
CA VAL A 60 -0.33 5.35 0.61
C VAL A 60 1.15 5.01 0.53
N ALA A 61 1.62 4.00 1.26
CA ALA A 61 3.02 3.59 1.30
C ALA A 61 3.57 3.07 -0.05
N VAL A 62 2.71 2.45 -0.88
CA VAL A 62 3.10 1.96 -2.23
C VAL A 62 2.90 2.99 -3.34
N CYS A 63 2.23 4.11 -3.05
CA CYS A 63 1.93 5.11 -4.05
C CYS A 63 3.23 5.75 -4.57
N PRO A 64 3.47 5.83 -5.89
CA PRO A 64 4.64 6.51 -6.44
C PRO A 64 4.71 7.99 -6.01
N TYR A 65 3.55 8.62 -5.82
CA TYR A 65 3.44 10.02 -5.41
C TYR A 65 3.72 10.27 -3.92
N SER A 66 3.83 9.23 -3.07
CA SER A 66 4.17 9.40 -1.65
C SER A 66 5.68 9.30 -1.38
N ARG A 67 6.48 9.08 -2.42
CA ARG A 67 7.93 8.98 -2.30
C ARG A 67 8.56 10.34 -1.99
N LYS A 68 9.75 10.30 -1.36
CA LYS A 68 10.49 11.50 -0.98
C LYS A 68 10.81 12.32 -2.22
N ASP A 69 10.34 13.56 -2.23
CA ASP A 69 10.58 14.48 -3.34
C ASP A 69 12.08 14.71 -3.55
N ASN A 70 12.52 14.59 -4.79
CA ASN A 70 13.89 14.74 -5.24
C ASN A 70 13.89 15.23 -6.69
N TRP A 71 15.06 15.51 -7.26
CA TRP A 71 15.17 16.05 -8.61
C TRP A 71 14.51 15.16 -9.69
N LEU A 72 14.49 13.83 -9.50
CA LEU A 72 13.83 12.90 -10.42
C LEU A 72 12.31 13.00 -10.32
N HIS A 73 11.76 13.17 -9.12
CA HIS A 73 10.32 13.42 -8.95
C HIS A 73 9.89 14.76 -9.55
N ASP A 74 10.74 15.78 -9.48
CA ASP A 74 10.49 17.08 -10.11
C ASP A 74 10.50 16.99 -11.65
N ALA A 75 11.49 16.30 -12.21
CA ALA A 75 11.53 15.98 -13.64
C ALA A 75 10.31 15.17 -14.08
N ALA A 76 9.89 14.17 -13.29
CA ALA A 76 8.70 13.38 -13.60
C ALA A 76 7.43 14.22 -13.60
N ARG A 77 7.24 15.11 -12.60
CA ARG A 77 6.07 16.01 -12.52
C ARG A 77 6.00 17.00 -13.68
N THR A 78 7.13 17.39 -14.24
CA THR A 78 7.19 18.34 -15.35
C THR A 78 7.07 17.65 -16.71
N ILE A 79 7.67 16.49 -16.89
CA ILE A 79 7.74 15.79 -18.19
C ILE A 79 6.49 14.94 -18.44
N ASP A 80 5.99 14.22 -17.43
CA ASP A 80 4.88 13.27 -17.61
C ASP A 80 3.58 13.92 -18.16
N PRO A 81 3.13 15.10 -17.67
CA PRO A 81 1.95 15.75 -18.24
C PRO A 81 2.15 16.28 -19.67
N ARG A 82 3.41 16.47 -20.08
CA ARG A 82 3.80 16.98 -21.41
C ARG A 82 4.04 15.85 -22.41
N ASP A 83 4.06 14.60 -21.98
CA ASP A 83 4.20 13.43 -22.86
C ASP A 83 2.81 12.90 -23.29
N PRO A 84 2.34 13.20 -24.52
CA PRO A 84 1.06 12.69 -25.01
C PRO A 84 1.05 11.18 -25.21
N THR A 85 2.23 10.57 -25.45
CA THR A 85 2.38 9.14 -25.75
C THR A 85 2.26 8.27 -24.49
N GLY A 86 2.56 8.83 -23.32
CA GLY A 86 2.57 8.13 -22.04
C GLY A 86 3.76 7.16 -21.87
N ILE A 87 4.76 7.22 -22.74
CA ILE A 87 6.02 6.45 -22.61
C ILE A 87 6.69 6.77 -21.27
N VAL A 88 6.71 8.04 -20.87
CA VAL A 88 7.33 8.49 -19.61
C VAL A 88 6.63 7.84 -18.42
N SER A 89 5.29 7.94 -18.33
CA SER A 89 4.50 7.27 -17.29
C SER A 89 4.77 5.75 -17.22
N SER A 90 4.99 5.13 -18.38
CA SER A 90 5.23 3.69 -18.51
C SER A 90 6.60 3.30 -17.99
N GLY A 91 7.63 4.03 -18.38
CA GLY A 91 9.00 3.84 -17.91
C GLY A 91 9.11 4.07 -16.41
N LEU A 92 8.55 5.17 -15.91
CA LEU A 92 8.53 5.47 -14.47
C LEU A 92 7.79 4.41 -13.67
N LEU A 93 6.65 3.90 -14.17
CA LEU A 93 5.94 2.81 -13.52
C LEU A 93 6.75 1.51 -13.52
N TRP A 94 7.42 1.18 -14.63
CA TRP A 94 8.32 0.04 -14.70
C TRP A 94 9.45 0.17 -13.68
N MET A 95 10.09 1.34 -13.59
CA MET A 95 11.11 1.62 -12.59
C MET A 95 10.55 1.43 -11.18
N GLN A 96 9.37 1.96 -10.89
CA GLN A 96 8.74 1.83 -9.58
C GLN A 96 8.51 0.36 -9.20
N LYS A 97 8.07 -0.47 -10.13
CA LYS A 97 7.79 -1.90 -9.90
C LYS A 97 9.07 -2.73 -9.70
N ASN A 98 10.17 -2.37 -10.36
CA ASN A 98 11.41 -3.15 -10.34
C ASN A 98 12.41 -2.68 -9.28
N LEU A 99 12.51 -1.36 -9.05
CA LEU A 99 13.48 -0.79 -8.10
C LEU A 99 12.98 -0.80 -6.65
N PHE A 100 11.67 -0.95 -6.45
CA PHE A 100 11.05 -0.91 -5.12
C PHE A 100 10.14 -2.12 -4.91
N PRO A 101 10.71 -3.31 -4.64
CA PRO A 101 9.92 -4.48 -4.33
C PRO A 101 9.16 -4.25 -3.02
N TYR A 102 7.90 -4.67 -3.01
CA TYR A 102 7.08 -4.75 -1.82
C TYR A 102 6.64 -6.20 -1.63
N PRO A 103 6.48 -6.66 -0.38
CA PRO A 103 5.76 -7.90 -0.08
C PRO A 103 4.43 -7.97 -0.84
N ASP A 104 4.03 -9.18 -1.21
CA ASP A 104 2.70 -9.42 -1.77
C ASP A 104 1.61 -9.07 -0.77
N ALA A 105 0.41 -8.74 -1.28
CA ALA A 105 -0.72 -8.31 -0.46
C ALA A 105 -1.09 -9.33 0.64
N SER A 106 -0.95 -10.63 0.35
CA SER A 106 -1.21 -11.72 1.31
C SER A 106 -0.19 -11.73 2.47
N GLU A 107 1.07 -11.36 2.22
CA GLU A 107 2.13 -11.43 3.24
C GLU A 107 1.91 -10.46 4.41
N TYR A 108 1.11 -9.40 4.20
CA TYR A 108 0.73 -8.46 5.25
C TYR A 108 -0.33 -9.01 6.21
N ARG A 109 -0.98 -10.15 5.90
CA ARG A 109 -1.90 -10.80 6.83
C ARG A 109 -1.14 -11.49 7.96
N ARG A 110 -1.83 -11.74 9.08
CA ARG A 110 -1.28 -12.52 10.19
C ARG A 110 -1.14 -14.01 9.79
N PRO A 111 -0.22 -14.76 10.44
CA PRO A 111 -0.16 -16.21 10.29
C PRO A 111 -1.51 -16.88 10.59
N PRO A 112 -1.87 -17.99 9.90
CA PRO A 112 -1.06 -18.73 8.93
C PRO A 112 -1.11 -18.16 7.49
N THR A 113 -2.02 -17.23 7.20
CA THR A 113 -2.27 -16.75 5.83
C THR A 113 -1.17 -15.84 5.27
N GLY A 114 -0.41 -15.20 6.15
CA GLY A 114 0.71 -14.33 5.81
C GLY A 114 1.74 -14.34 6.93
N ARG A 115 2.81 -13.55 6.78
CA ARG A 115 3.93 -13.48 7.73
C ARG A 115 3.96 -12.18 8.53
N PHE A 116 2.85 -11.45 8.50
CA PHE A 116 2.69 -10.13 9.09
C PHE A 116 3.83 -9.17 8.68
N ALA A 117 3.98 -8.97 7.37
CA ALA A 117 5.10 -8.22 6.79
C ALA A 117 5.28 -6.78 7.33
N SER A 118 4.22 -6.15 7.84
CA SER A 118 4.25 -4.82 8.46
C SER A 118 4.90 -4.79 9.84
N PHE A 119 5.06 -5.94 10.51
CA PHE A 119 5.65 -5.99 11.85
C PHE A 119 7.11 -5.51 11.84
N ARG A 120 7.40 -4.58 12.75
CA ARG A 120 8.75 -4.08 13.05
C ARG A 120 9.07 -4.53 14.47
N GLU A 121 10.27 -5.04 14.68
CA GLU A 121 10.69 -5.41 16.04
C GLU A 121 10.73 -4.15 16.91
N PRO A 122 10.17 -4.22 18.13
CA PRO A 122 10.25 -3.12 19.06
C PRO A 122 11.72 -2.91 19.49
N PRO A 123 12.10 -1.67 19.86
CA PRO A 123 13.42 -1.41 20.42
C PRO A 123 13.62 -2.20 21.71
N PHE A 124 14.89 -2.45 22.07
CA PHE A 124 15.23 -3.36 23.16
C PHE A 124 14.56 -3.04 24.51
N TYR A 125 14.26 -1.77 24.79
CA TYR A 125 13.63 -1.33 26.04
C TYR A 125 12.10 -1.54 26.08
N LEU A 126 11.48 -1.97 24.97
CA LEU A 126 10.07 -2.36 24.90
C LEU A 126 9.89 -3.87 24.69
N GLN A 127 10.97 -4.65 24.72
CA GLN A 127 10.94 -6.11 24.61
C GLN A 127 10.70 -6.70 25.99
N ALA A 128 9.46 -7.06 26.29
CA ALA A 128 9.07 -7.59 27.61
C ALA A 128 9.85 -8.85 27.98
N GLU A 129 10.24 -9.69 27.00
CA GLU A 129 11.05 -10.89 27.21
C GLU A 129 12.44 -10.62 27.80
N ARG A 130 12.91 -9.36 27.78
CA ARG A 130 14.20 -8.98 28.38
C ARG A 130 14.12 -8.62 29.85
N TYR A 131 12.92 -8.28 30.35
CA TYR A 131 12.73 -7.72 31.68
C TYR A 131 11.76 -8.53 32.54
N LEU A 132 10.95 -9.39 31.92
CA LEU A 132 9.97 -10.23 32.58
C LEU A 132 10.26 -11.69 32.25
N ASP A 133 10.16 -12.56 33.26
CA ASP A 133 10.26 -14.01 33.10
C ASP A 133 8.90 -14.57 32.64
N LEU A 134 8.60 -14.38 31.36
CA LEU A 134 7.33 -14.78 30.72
C LEU A 134 7.58 -15.33 29.31
N ASP A 135 6.86 -16.38 28.95
CA ASP A 135 6.83 -16.91 27.58
C ASP A 135 5.95 -16.03 26.68
N ILE A 136 6.57 -15.31 25.73
CA ILE A 136 5.89 -14.40 24.82
C ILE A 136 5.83 -14.98 23.41
N VAL A 137 4.61 -15.19 22.89
CA VAL A 137 4.40 -15.58 21.49
C VAL A 137 4.66 -14.38 20.58
N LYS A 138 5.68 -14.48 19.72
CA LYS A 138 6.04 -13.41 18.79
C LYS A 138 5.10 -13.36 17.59
N PRO A 139 4.71 -12.16 17.10
CA PRO A 139 3.86 -12.04 15.91
C PRO A 139 4.49 -12.58 14.62
N ARG A 140 5.83 -12.61 14.55
CA ARG A 140 6.61 -13.33 13.55
C ARG A 140 7.17 -14.59 14.20
N GLY A 141 6.73 -15.76 13.75
CA GLY A 141 7.29 -17.05 14.17
C GLY A 141 6.54 -17.75 15.31
N GLY A 142 5.20 -17.75 15.23
CA GLY A 142 4.42 -18.82 15.87
C GLY A 142 4.58 -20.12 15.09
#